data_AF-A0A6H1WRF8-F1
#
_entry.id   AF-A0A6H1WRF8-F1
#
_cell.length_a   1.000
_cell.length_b   1.000
_cell.length_c   1.000
_cell.angle_alpha   90.00
_cell.angle_beta   90.00
_cell.angle_gamma   90.00
#
_symmetry.space_group_name_H-M   'P 1'
#
loop_
_entity.id
_entity.type
_entity.pdbx_description
1 polymer ?
#
loop_
_entity_poly.entity_id
_entity_poly.type
_entity_poly.pdbx_seq_one_letter_code
_entity_poly.pdbx_strand_id
1 'polypeptide(L)'
;MRKRKLSRRSPLFSPGPFTFLKNLFLFRRSGKLSKDTLKGFESLAEALSERLGVSRRKARLFLRALAEELQRALEEEGVVHLGSWGRFRVFRGKKGVRVVFRPGKPLREAFQQVR
;
A
#
# COMPACT_ATOMS: atom_id res chain seq x y z
N MET A 1 -41.20 17.54 -18.33
CA MET A 1 -40.58 16.78 -19.45
C MET A 1 -39.07 16.60 -19.21
N ARG A 2 -38.62 15.35 -19.37
CA ARG A 2 -37.28 14.80 -19.71
C ARG A 2 -35.97 15.35 -19.09
N LYS A 3 -35.33 14.40 -18.38
CA LYS A 3 -33.93 14.24 -17.96
C LYS A 3 -32.90 14.70 -19.01
N ARG A 4 -31.78 15.30 -18.54
CA ARG A 4 -30.47 15.17 -19.20
C ARG A 4 -29.51 14.38 -18.30
N LYS A 5 -29.25 13.13 -18.71
CA LYS A 5 -28.17 12.28 -18.20
C LYS A 5 -26.85 12.83 -18.76
N LEU A 6 -25.99 13.41 -17.92
CA LEU A 6 -24.60 13.62 -18.30
C LEU A 6 -23.83 12.33 -17.97
N SER A 7 -23.60 11.51 -18.98
CA SER A 7 -22.67 10.38 -18.90
C SER A 7 -21.25 10.92 -18.71
N ARG A 8 -20.77 10.98 -17.47
CA ARG A 8 -19.33 10.94 -17.21
C ARG A 8 -18.92 9.49 -17.13
N ARG A 9 -18.62 8.90 -18.29
CA ARG A 9 -17.73 7.74 -18.39
C ARG A 9 -16.41 8.20 -17.75
N SER A 10 -16.21 7.83 -16.49
CA SER A 10 -14.93 7.97 -15.80
C SER A 10 -13.95 7.02 -16.48
N PRO A 11 -12.73 7.48 -16.80
CA PRO A 11 -11.80 6.70 -17.60
C PRO A 11 -11.29 5.50 -16.80
N LEU A 12 -11.19 4.39 -17.54
CA LEU A 12 -10.29 3.26 -17.38
C LEU A 12 -9.28 3.40 -16.23
N PHE A 13 -9.48 2.54 -15.22
CA PHE A 13 -8.52 2.23 -14.17
C PHE A 13 -7.14 1.95 -14.79
N SER A 14 -6.23 2.92 -14.67
CA SER A 14 -4.79 2.71 -14.91
C SER A 14 -4.20 1.91 -13.73
N PRO A 15 -3.38 0.87 -13.97
CA PRO A 15 -2.72 0.12 -12.91
C PRO A 15 -1.55 0.94 -12.37
N GLY A 16 -1.85 1.85 -11.44
CA GLY A 16 -0.83 2.59 -10.69
C GLY A 16 -0.36 1.82 -9.45
N PRO A 17 0.75 2.24 -8.80
CA PRO A 17 1.43 1.57 -7.68
C PRO A 17 0.62 1.42 -6.36
N PHE A 18 -0.68 1.73 -6.40
CA PHE A 18 -1.63 1.75 -5.29
C PHE A 18 -2.24 0.37 -4.94
N THR A 19 -1.81 -0.71 -5.59
CA THR A 19 -2.23 -2.09 -5.30
C THR A 19 -1.47 -2.71 -4.11
N PHE A 20 -0.29 -2.19 -3.75
CA PHE A 20 0.59 -2.78 -2.74
C PHE A 20 -0.08 -2.92 -1.36
N LEU A 21 -0.69 -1.84 -0.85
CA LEU A 21 -1.31 -1.86 0.48
C LEU A 21 -2.73 -2.43 0.45
N LYS A 22 -3.49 -2.23 -0.63
CA LYS A 22 -4.79 -2.91 -0.77
C LYS A 22 -4.63 -4.43 -0.74
N ASN A 23 -3.57 -4.97 -1.34
CA ASN A 23 -3.25 -6.40 -1.28
C ASN A 23 -2.71 -6.84 0.09
N LEU A 24 -2.00 -5.94 0.81
CA LEU A 24 -1.64 -6.18 2.21
C LEU A 24 -2.89 -6.26 3.11
N PHE A 25 -3.91 -5.43 2.88
CA PHE A 25 -5.19 -5.46 3.60
C PHE A 25 -6.12 -6.62 3.20
N LEU A 26 -5.93 -7.21 2.01
CA LEU A 26 -6.65 -8.42 1.57
C LEU A 26 -6.05 -9.72 2.14
N PHE A 27 -4.89 -9.64 2.79
CA PHE A 27 -4.23 -10.77 3.47
C PHE A 27 -5.20 -11.48 4.44
N ARG A 28 -6.13 -10.74 5.05
CA ARG A 28 -7.09 -11.26 6.02
C ARG A 28 -8.39 -11.82 5.42
N ARG A 29 -8.73 -11.58 4.14
CA ARG A 29 -10.06 -11.93 3.57
C ARG A 29 -10.08 -12.82 2.33
N SER A 30 -9.02 -12.92 1.53
CA SER A 30 -9.03 -13.75 0.31
C SER A 30 -7.73 -14.53 0.03
N GLY A 31 -6.74 -14.49 0.93
CA GLY A 31 -5.66 -15.46 0.99
C GLY A 31 -4.61 -15.47 -0.12
N LYS A 32 -4.60 -14.55 -1.10
CA LYS A 32 -3.53 -14.48 -2.12
C LYS A 32 -3.15 -13.04 -2.48
N LEU A 33 -1.87 -12.72 -2.26
CA LEU A 33 -1.25 -11.52 -2.80
C LEU A 33 -1.19 -11.62 -4.34
N SER A 34 -1.31 -10.50 -5.05
CA SER A 34 -1.04 -10.52 -6.49
C SER A 34 0.40 -10.95 -6.75
N LYS A 35 0.66 -11.63 -7.87
CA LYS A 35 2.01 -12.08 -8.25
C LYS A 35 3.02 -10.92 -8.22
N ASP A 36 2.61 -9.73 -8.66
CA ASP A 36 3.45 -8.52 -8.65
C ASP A 36 3.78 -8.06 -7.22
N THR A 37 2.83 -8.18 -6.29
CA THR A 37 3.04 -7.80 -4.89
C THR A 37 4.00 -8.76 -4.21
N LEU A 38 3.88 -10.07 -4.48
CA LEU A 38 4.83 -11.08 -4.00
C LEU A 38 6.23 -10.82 -4.54
N LYS A 39 6.35 -10.55 -5.84
CA LYS A 39 7.63 -10.22 -6.47
C LYS A 39 8.26 -8.97 -5.85
N GLY A 40 7.48 -7.91 -5.65
CA GLY A 40 7.95 -6.70 -4.98
C GLY A 40 8.40 -6.94 -3.54
N PHE A 41 7.72 -7.82 -2.80
CA PHE A 41 8.09 -8.18 -1.43
C PHE A 41 9.39 -8.96 -1.35
N GLU A 42 9.60 -9.90 -2.28
CA GLU A 42 10.85 -10.65 -2.41
C GLU A 42 12.00 -9.72 -2.82
N SER A 43 11.79 -8.79 -3.76
CA SER A 43 12.82 -7.78 -4.11
C SER A 43 13.17 -6.87 -2.93
N LEU A 44 12.19 -6.46 -2.12
CA LEU A 44 12.44 -5.71 -0.88
C LEU A 44 13.22 -6.53 0.15
N ALA A 45 12.92 -7.82 0.28
CA ALA A 45 13.62 -8.71 1.19
C ALA A 45 15.07 -8.92 0.77
N GLU A 46 15.33 -9.02 -0.54
CA GLU A 46 16.68 -9.09 -1.10
C GLU A 46 17.47 -7.80 -0.82
N ALA A 47 16.90 -6.63 -1.14
CA ALA A 47 17.53 -5.35 -0.87
C ALA A 47 17.83 -5.12 0.63
N LEU A 48 16.93 -5.56 1.53
CA LEU A 48 17.17 -5.51 2.97
C LEU A 48 18.24 -6.50 3.43
N SER A 49 18.26 -7.70 2.85
CA SER A 49 19.27 -8.73 3.13
C SER A 49 20.67 -8.22 2.81
N GLU A 50 20.84 -7.62 1.63
CA GLU A 50 22.12 -7.03 1.19
C GLU A 50 22.53 -5.85 2.06
N ARG A 51 21.61 -4.91 2.31
CA ARG A 51 21.91 -3.67 3.04
C ARG A 51 22.22 -3.90 4.52
N LEU A 52 21.59 -4.89 5.14
CA LEU A 52 21.76 -5.18 6.58
C LEU A 52 22.70 -6.36 6.85
N GLY A 53 23.20 -7.04 5.82
CA GLY A 53 24.05 -8.23 5.98
C GLY A 53 23.33 -9.40 6.67
N VAL A 54 22.00 -9.46 6.59
CA VAL A 54 21.18 -10.53 7.20
C VAL A 54 20.77 -11.54 6.15
N SER A 55 20.41 -12.76 6.56
CA SER A 55 19.89 -13.75 5.60
C SER A 55 18.54 -13.31 5.02
N ARG A 56 18.28 -13.67 3.75
CA ARG A 56 16.99 -13.40 3.08
C ARG A 56 15.80 -13.91 3.88
N ARG A 57 15.94 -15.05 4.57
CA ARG A 57 14.90 -15.59 5.46
C ARG A 57 14.57 -14.61 6.60
N LYS A 58 15.58 -14.02 7.24
CA LYS A 58 15.39 -13.02 8.31
C LYS A 58 14.76 -11.74 7.75
N ALA A 59 15.21 -11.25 6.60
CA ALA A 59 14.62 -10.07 5.95
C ALA A 59 13.14 -10.26 5.63
N ARG A 60 12.75 -11.43 5.10
CA ARG A 60 11.33 -11.77 4.84
C ARG A 60 10.50 -11.82 6.11
N LEU A 61 11.01 -12.44 7.17
CA LEU A 61 10.32 -12.51 8.46
C LEU A 61 10.12 -11.10 9.05
N PHE A 62 11.15 -10.26 8.98
CA PHE A 62 11.06 -8.87 9.42
C PHE A 62 9.99 -8.09 8.64
N LEU A 63 10.02 -8.15 7.30
CA LEU A 63 9.04 -7.45 6.46
C LEU A 63 7.61 -7.92 6.75
N ARG A 64 7.43 -9.22 7.01
CA ARG A 64 6.14 -9.78 7.38
C ARG A 64 5.67 -9.24 8.73
N ALA A 65 6.52 -9.26 9.75
CA ALA A 65 6.19 -8.71 11.07
C ALA A 65 5.87 -7.21 10.99
N LEU A 66 6.64 -6.44 10.22
CA LEU A 66 6.39 -5.02 9.98
C LEU A 66 5.03 -4.78 9.32
N ALA A 67 4.68 -5.58 8.32
CA ALA A 67 3.39 -5.50 7.65
C ALA A 67 2.22 -5.82 8.59
N GLU A 68 2.38 -6.86 9.42
CA GLU A 68 1.38 -7.26 10.41
C GLU A 68 1.17 -6.15 11.47
N GLU A 69 2.25 -5.53 11.97
CA GLU A 69 2.12 -4.43 12.93
C GLU A 69 1.55 -3.15 12.33
N LEU A 70 1.93 -2.81 11.09
CA LEU A 70 1.32 -1.68 10.39
C LEU A 70 -0.19 -1.89 10.22
N GLN A 71 -0.62 -3.13 9.95
CA GLN A 71 -2.03 -3.46 9.85
C GLN A 71 -2.74 -3.28 11.19
N ARG A 72 -2.18 -3.81 12.29
CA ARG A 72 -2.74 -3.67 13.64
C ARG A 72 -2.91 -2.21 14.03
N ALA A 73 -1.85 -1.42 13.89
CA ALA A 73 -1.89 0.01 14.18
C ALA A 73 -2.94 0.76 13.34
N LEU A 74 -3.14 0.36 12.06
CA LEU A 74 -4.20 0.93 11.23
C LEU A 74 -5.61 0.48 11.63
N GLU A 75 -5.79 -0.74 12.13
CA GLU A 75 -7.06 -1.22 12.64
C GLU A 75 -7.46 -0.49 13.95
N GLU A 76 -6.49 -0.23 14.82
CA GLU A 76 -6.66 0.40 16.13
C GLU A 76 -6.77 1.93 16.05
N GLU A 77 -5.75 2.59 15.49
CA GLU A 77 -5.63 4.06 15.50
C GLU A 77 -6.28 4.72 14.29
N GLY A 78 -6.47 3.96 13.20
CA GLY A 78 -7.03 4.47 11.95
C GLY A 78 -6.11 5.41 11.16
N VAL A 79 -4.96 5.80 11.71
CA VAL A 79 -3.89 6.56 11.04
C VAL A 79 -2.54 6.05 11.53
N VAL A 80 -1.59 5.89 10.62
CA VAL A 80 -0.18 5.61 10.98
C VAL A 80 0.73 6.58 10.25
N HIS A 81 1.63 7.23 11.00
CA HIS A 81 2.61 8.17 10.48
C HIS A 81 3.97 7.48 10.25
N LEU A 82 4.49 7.58 9.03
CA LEU A 82 5.84 7.10 8.67
C LEU A 82 6.84 8.26 8.66
N GLY A 83 6.85 9.08 9.71
CA GLY A 83 7.68 10.28 9.79
C GLY A 83 7.51 11.21 8.57
N SER A 84 8.61 11.66 7.99
CA SER A 84 8.62 12.54 6.80
C SER A 84 8.17 11.85 5.51
N TRP A 85 8.13 10.51 5.48
CA TRP A 85 7.81 9.74 4.28
C TRP A 85 6.31 9.78 3.96
N GLY A 86 5.44 9.98 4.95
CA GLY A 86 4.01 10.15 4.72
C GLY A 86 3.16 9.51 5.82
N ARG A 87 1.91 9.24 5.48
CA ARG A 87 0.97 8.61 6.41
C ARG A 87 -0.04 7.73 5.73
N PHE A 88 -0.45 6.68 6.43
CA PHE A 88 -1.62 5.88 6.11
C PHE A 88 -2.83 6.40 6.87
N ARG A 89 -3.99 6.35 6.23
CA ARG A 89 -5.28 6.66 6.86
C ARG A 89 -6.33 5.68 6.41
N VAL A 90 -7.03 5.12 7.38
CA VAL A 90 -8.21 4.29 7.19
C VAL A 90 -9.44 5.20 7.07
N PHE A 91 -10.27 4.91 6.08
CA PHE A 91 -11.59 5.51 5.94
C PHE A 91 -12.62 4.38 5.98
N ARG A 92 -13.52 4.44 6.95
CA ARG A 92 -14.64 3.52 7.08
C ARG A 92 -15.88 4.23 6.51
N GLY A 93 -16.55 3.62 5.54
CA GLY A 93 -17.78 4.17 4.94
C GLY A 93 -18.76 3.09 4.56
N LYS A 94 -19.95 3.48 4.06
CA LYS A 94 -21.04 2.55 3.70
C LYS A 94 -20.62 1.47 2.67
N LYS A 95 -19.60 1.75 1.86
CA LYS A 95 -19.06 0.84 0.83
C LYS A 95 -17.90 -0.05 1.32
N GLY A 96 -17.57 -0.01 2.61
CA GLY A 96 -16.49 -0.79 3.22
C GLY A 96 -15.33 0.06 3.76
N VAL A 97 -14.22 -0.62 4.06
CA VAL A 97 -12.99 -0.03 4.61
C VAL A 97 -12.00 0.20 3.47
N ARG A 98 -11.44 1.42 3.40
CA ARG A 98 -10.35 1.75 2.47
C ARG A 98 -9.17 2.33 3.23
N VAL A 99 -7.96 1.98 2.83
CA VAL A 99 -6.72 2.58 3.35
C VAL A 99 -6.08 3.41 2.27
N VAL A 100 -5.70 4.64 2.63
CA VAL A 100 -5.09 5.61 1.72
C VAL A 100 -3.72 5.99 2.24
N PHE A 101 -2.70 5.82 1.41
CA PHE A 101 -1.38 6.40 1.66
C PHE A 101 -1.33 7.83 1.14
N ARG A 102 -0.84 8.75 1.95
CA ARG A 102 -0.50 10.12 1.54
C ARG A 102 1.01 10.29 1.64
N PRO A 103 1.74 10.34 0.52
CA PRO A 103 3.19 10.53 0.56
C PRO A 103 3.53 11.91 1.13
N GLY A 104 4.57 11.95 1.93
CA GLY A 104 5.17 13.17 2.46
C GLY A 104 6.01 13.89 1.40
N LYS A 105 6.53 15.06 1.75
CA LYS A 105 7.29 15.92 0.83
C LYS A 105 8.46 15.19 0.14
N PRO A 106 9.34 14.45 0.85
CA PRO A 106 10.48 13.79 0.23
C PRO A 106 10.09 12.75 -0.83
N LEU A 107 9.09 11.91 -0.54
CA LEU A 107 8.62 10.90 -1.50
C LEU A 107 7.95 11.54 -2.72
N ARG A 108 7.17 12.61 -2.53
CA ARG A 108 6.53 13.31 -3.66
C ARG A 108 7.56 13.90 -4.60
N GLU A 109 8.60 14.53 -4.05
CA GLU A 109 9.71 15.08 -4.83
C GLU A 109 10.49 13.98 -5.55
N ALA A 110 10.79 12.86 -4.87
CA ALA A 110 11.46 11.71 -5.49
C ALA A 110 10.64 11.13 -6.66
N PHE A 111 9.32 10.98 -6.53
CA PHE A 111 8.49 10.48 -7.63
C PHE A 111 8.39 11.43 -8.83
N GLN A 112 8.54 12.74 -8.62
CA GLN A 112 8.55 13.71 -9.73
C GLN A 112 9.83 13.62 -10.57
N GLN A 113 10.92 13.09 -10.00
CA GLN A 113 12.19 12.91 -10.68
C GLN A 113 12.24 11.63 -11.53
N VAL A 114 11.33 10.68 -11.27
CA VAL A 114 11.21 9.45 -12.05
C VAL A 114 10.21 9.70 -13.18
N ARG A 115 10.72 10.01 -14.38
CA ARG A 115 9.94 10.18 -15.62
C ARG A 115 9.84 8.87 -16.40
#